data_AF-N9M2V7-F1
#
_entry.id   AF-N9M2V7-F1
#
_cell.length_a   1.000
_cell.length_b   1.000
_cell.length_c   1.000
_cell.angle_alpha   90.00
_cell.angle_beta   90.00
_cell.angle_gamma   90.00
#
_symmetry.space_group_name_H-M   'P 1'
#
loop_
_entity.id
_entity.type
_entity.pdbx_description
1 polymer ?
#
loop_
_entity_poly.entity_id
_entity_poly.type
_entity_poly.pdbx_seq_one_letter_code
_entity_poly.pdbx_strand_id
1 'polypeptide(L)'
;MRAIPATPKHYLPLVSVDDLCKVMVRAATDSGLVGQSLLVAPEQNIPLSELTKMIAQQFNVSAPKQHVPLAILRLILKWTWLANQLEMSAEMLSFLRTEQLDLEPLKQFRQRWDIQTGDLADAITKTTDWMKQTTSTQII
;
A
#
# COMPACT_ATOMS: atom_id res chain seq x y z
N MET A 1 16.18 2.24 4.99
CA MET A 1 15.95 3.71 5.01
C MET A 1 15.90 4.20 6.45
N ARG A 2 16.44 5.39 6.75
CA ARG A 2 16.39 5.99 8.11
C ARG A 2 15.20 6.94 8.34
N ALA A 3 14.43 7.23 7.30
CA ALA A 3 13.29 8.15 7.36
C ALA A 3 12.13 7.63 6.50
N ILE A 4 10.92 8.04 6.85
CA ILE A 4 9.65 7.74 6.20
C ILE A 4 9.40 8.82 5.14
N PRO A 5 9.03 8.46 3.89
CA PRO A 5 8.67 9.44 2.89
C PRO A 5 7.39 10.21 3.27
N ALA A 6 7.30 11.44 2.78
CA ALA A 6 6.17 12.35 2.99
C ALA A 6 5.99 12.80 4.45
N THR A 7 4.74 13.02 4.89
CA THR A 7 4.39 13.52 6.24
C THR A 7 3.61 12.46 7.02
N PRO A 8 3.41 12.61 8.35
CA PRO A 8 2.64 11.65 9.14
C PRO A 8 1.20 11.41 8.67
N LYS A 9 0.64 12.33 7.88
CA LYS A 9 -0.72 12.22 7.32
C LYS A 9 -0.80 11.35 6.08
N HIS A 10 0.34 11.01 5.47
CA HIS A 10 0.35 10.25 4.23
C HIS A 10 0.19 8.76 4.49
N TYR A 11 -0.55 8.12 3.61
CA TYR A 11 -0.75 6.68 3.58
C TYR A 11 -0.63 6.15 2.15
N LEU A 12 -0.55 4.83 2.02
CA LEU A 12 -0.70 4.11 0.75
C LEU A 12 -2.06 3.42 0.74
N PRO A 13 -2.88 3.56 -0.33
CA PRO A 13 -4.14 2.84 -0.46
C PRO A 13 -3.88 1.37 -0.78
N LEU A 14 -3.41 0.60 0.21
CA LEU A 14 -3.03 -0.80 0.07
C LEU A 14 -4.27 -1.70 0.03
N VAL A 15 -4.27 -2.64 -0.90
CA VAL A 15 -5.28 -3.71 -0.98
C VAL A 15 -4.56 -5.05 -1.00
N SER A 16 -5.13 -6.06 -0.32
CA SER A 16 -4.63 -7.43 -0.46
C SER A 16 -4.93 -7.93 -1.87
N VAL A 17 -4.02 -8.70 -2.46
CA VAL A 17 -4.22 -9.28 -3.79
C VAL A 17 -5.44 -10.22 -3.78
N ASP A 18 -5.62 -10.99 -2.70
CA ASP A 18 -6.76 -11.89 -2.53
C ASP A 18 -8.10 -11.14 -2.58
N ASP A 19 -8.23 -10.01 -1.88
CA ASP A 19 -9.46 -9.23 -1.87
C ASP A 19 -9.69 -8.53 -3.20
N LEU A 20 -8.63 -8.05 -3.85
CA LEU A 20 -8.72 -7.50 -5.20
C LEU A 20 -9.24 -8.56 -6.18
N CYS A 21 -8.70 -9.79 -6.13
CA CYS A 21 -9.16 -10.89 -6.97
C CYS A 21 -10.63 -11.25 -6.72
N LYS A 22 -11.08 -11.31 -5.46
CA LYS A 22 -12.50 -11.55 -5.14
C LYS A 22 -13.41 -10.50 -5.78
N VAL A 23 -13.02 -9.22 -5.72
CA VAL A 23 -13.77 -8.12 -6.35
C VAL A 23 -13.75 -8.27 -7.87
N MET A 24 -12.60 -8.53 -8.48
CA MET A 24 -12.45 -8.67 -9.93
C MET A 24 -13.30 -9.81 -10.50
N VAL A 25 -13.33 -10.97 -9.84
CA VAL A 25 -14.11 -12.14 -10.28
C VAL A 25 -15.60 -11.80 -10.36
N ARG A 26 -16.14 -11.08 -9.35
CA ARG A 26 -17.54 -10.65 -9.36
C ARG A 26 -17.78 -9.53 -10.37
N ALA A 27 -16.85 -8.58 -10.46
CA ALA A 27 -16.98 -7.42 -11.34
C ALA A 27 -17.01 -7.82 -12.81
N ALA A 28 -16.24 -8.85 -13.20
CA ALA A 28 -16.22 -9.39 -14.55
C ALA A 28 -17.59 -9.95 -15.01
N THR A 29 -18.48 -10.30 -14.06
CA THR A 29 -19.81 -10.85 -14.33
C THR A 29 -20.95 -9.87 -14.08
N ASP A 30 -20.65 -8.66 -13.59
CA ASP A 30 -21.65 -7.67 -13.21
C ASP A 30 -22.02 -6.79 -14.41
N SER A 31 -23.24 -6.98 -14.92
CA SER A 31 -23.78 -6.17 -16.03
C SER A 31 -23.85 -4.68 -15.69
N GLY A 32 -24.00 -4.32 -14.42
CA GLY A 32 -24.02 -2.94 -13.95
C GLY A 32 -22.65 -2.25 -13.97
N LEU A 33 -21.56 -2.99 -14.17
CA LEU A 33 -20.21 -2.45 -14.30
C LEU A 33 -19.72 -2.35 -15.76
N VAL A 34 -20.53 -2.74 -16.73
CA VAL A 34 -20.16 -2.62 -18.16
C VAL A 34 -19.93 -1.14 -18.50
N GLY A 35 -18.72 -0.83 -18.97
CA GLY A 35 -18.31 0.54 -19.29
C GLY A 35 -18.10 1.44 -18.07
N GLN A 36 -18.09 0.89 -16.85
CA GLN A 36 -17.85 1.61 -15.61
C GLN A 36 -16.46 1.29 -15.04
N SER A 37 -16.00 2.12 -14.12
CA SER A 37 -14.78 1.88 -13.33
C SER A 37 -15.13 1.74 -11.85
N LEU A 38 -14.57 0.73 -11.19
CA LEU A 38 -14.71 0.53 -9.75
C LEU A 38 -13.35 0.69 -9.07
N LEU A 39 -13.22 1.69 -8.18
CA LEU A 39 -12.03 1.85 -7.36
C LEU A 39 -12.04 0.82 -6.22
N VAL A 40 -10.98 0.01 -6.14
CA VAL A 40 -10.78 -0.93 -5.04
C VAL A 40 -9.67 -0.40 -4.15
N ALA A 41 -10.02 -0.01 -2.92
CA ALA A 41 -9.09 0.49 -1.93
C ALA A 41 -9.53 0.04 -0.52
N PRO A 42 -8.66 0.16 0.50
CA PRO A 42 -9.02 -0.21 1.86
C PRO A 42 -9.99 0.81 2.46
N GLU A 43 -10.94 0.36 3.28
CA GLU A 43 -11.85 1.25 4.01
C GLU A 43 -11.15 1.98 5.16
N GLN A 44 -10.13 1.34 5.74
CA GLN A 44 -9.31 1.89 6.82
C GLN A 44 -7.90 2.14 6.30
N ASN A 45 -7.47 3.40 6.37
CA ASN A 45 -6.14 3.80 5.93
C ASN A 45 -5.11 3.54 7.02
N ILE A 46 -4.01 2.89 6.65
CA ILE A 46 -2.85 2.69 7.54
C ILE A 46 -1.81 3.77 7.21
N PRO A 47 -1.53 4.72 8.12
CA PRO A 47 -0.49 5.72 7.93
C PRO A 47 0.87 5.07 7.63
N LEU A 48 1.71 5.73 6.83
CA LEU A 48 3.03 5.20 6.49
C LEU A 48 3.92 4.92 7.72
N SER A 49 3.79 5.73 8.78
CA SER A 49 4.51 5.52 10.03
C SER A 49 4.08 4.25 10.76
N GLU A 50 2.80 3.90 10.66
CA GLU A 50 2.26 2.68 11.24
C GLU A 50 2.65 1.46 10.39
N LEU A 51 2.50 1.54 9.07
CA LEU A 51 2.96 0.51 8.14
C LEU A 51 4.44 0.17 8.35
N THR A 52 5.30 1.19 8.39
CA THR A 52 6.74 1.01 8.62
C THR A 52 7.05 0.45 10.00
N LYS A 53 6.25 0.79 11.02
CA LYS A 53 6.35 0.21 12.36
C LYS A 53 5.99 -1.28 12.36
N MET A 54 4.88 -1.67 11.73
CA MET A 54 4.47 -3.08 11.62
C MET A 54 5.55 -3.92 10.93
N ILE A 55 6.09 -3.41 9.81
CA ILE A 55 7.19 -4.07 9.09
C ILE A 55 8.43 -4.19 9.99
N ALA A 56 8.86 -3.10 10.62
CA ALA A 56 10.04 -3.09 11.48
C ALA A 56 9.92 -4.05 12.68
N GLN A 57 8.73 -4.16 13.28
CA GLN A 57 8.44 -5.12 14.35
C GLN A 57 8.64 -6.56 13.88
N GLN A 58 8.16 -6.92 12.69
CA GLN A 58 8.32 -8.28 12.16
C GLN A 58 9.79 -8.65 11.90
N PHE A 59 10.57 -7.67 11.44
CA PHE A 59 12.01 -7.81 11.22
C PHE A 59 12.84 -7.67 12.51
N ASN A 60 12.22 -7.38 13.66
CA ASN A 60 12.91 -7.09 14.93
C ASN A 60 13.95 -5.97 14.82
N VAL A 61 13.62 -4.89 14.11
CA VAL A 61 14.47 -3.70 13.94
C VAL A 61 13.75 -2.44 14.40
N SER A 62 14.50 -1.36 14.60
CA SER A 62 13.92 -0.07 14.96
C SER A 62 13.21 0.58 13.77
N ALA A 63 11.95 0.99 13.97
CA ALA A 63 11.19 1.74 12.97
C ALA A 63 11.77 3.15 12.80
N PRO A 64 11.87 3.66 11.56
CA PRO A 64 12.20 5.07 11.32
C PRO A 64 11.12 5.98 11.91
N LYS A 65 11.52 7.15 12.42
CA LYS A 65 10.61 8.13 13.05
C LYS A 65 10.58 9.47 12.33
N GLN A 66 11.62 9.76 11.56
CA GLN A 66 11.77 11.03 10.84
C GLN A 66 11.07 10.96 9.50
N HIS A 67 10.58 12.11 9.05
CA HIS A 67 9.84 12.25 7.80
C HIS A 67 10.64 13.08 6.79
N VAL A 68 10.59 12.73 5.50
CA VAL A 68 11.17 13.53 4.42
C VAL A 68 10.03 14.05 3.52
N PRO A 69 9.79 15.37 3.48
CA PRO A 69 8.73 15.95 2.65
C PRO A 69 8.82 15.54 1.18
N LEU A 70 7.66 15.33 0.54
CA LEU A 70 7.60 14.93 -0.87
C LEU A 70 8.29 15.89 -1.82
N ALA A 71 8.25 17.20 -1.55
CA ALA A 71 8.95 18.19 -2.37
C ALA A 71 10.47 17.97 -2.39
N ILE A 72 11.05 17.60 -1.25
CA ILE A 72 12.48 17.31 -1.12
C ILE A 72 12.79 16.00 -1.84
N LEU A 73 11.98 14.95 -1.64
CA LEU A 73 12.15 13.68 -2.35
C LEU A 73 12.06 13.86 -3.86
N ARG A 74 11.09 14.64 -4.37
CA ARG A 74 10.98 14.95 -5.80
C ARG A 74 12.23 15.64 -6.33
N LEU A 75 12.84 16.54 -5.57
CA LEU A 75 14.09 17.19 -5.96
C LEU A 75 15.25 16.19 -6.01
N ILE A 76 15.38 15.35 -4.98
CA ILE A 76 16.39 14.28 -4.90
C ILE A 76 16.28 13.34 -6.09
N LEU A 77 15.06 12.91 -6.42
CA LEU A 77 14.79 11.94 -7.49
C LEU A 77 14.97 12.50 -8.91
N LYS A 78 15.19 13.82 -9.08
CA LYS A 78 15.63 14.36 -10.38
C LYS A 78 17.06 13.91 -10.72
N TRP A 79 17.86 13.55 -9.72
CA TRP A 79 19.19 13.01 -9.93
C TRP A 79 19.10 11.49 -10.09
N THR A 80 19.28 11.01 -11.32
CA THR A 80 19.17 9.58 -11.69
C THR A 80 20.03 8.66 -10.82
N TRP A 81 21.26 9.06 -10.48
CA TRP A 81 22.12 8.28 -9.58
C TRP A 81 21.49 8.10 -8.19
N LEU A 82 20.93 9.17 -7.60
CA LEU A 82 20.23 9.08 -6.31
C LEU A 82 18.93 8.28 -6.40
N ALA A 83 18.18 8.43 -7.49
CA ALA A 83 16.96 7.66 -7.73
C ALA A 83 17.25 6.15 -7.78
N ASN A 84 18.33 5.75 -8.47
CA ASN A 84 18.77 4.36 -8.55
C ASN A 84 19.24 3.84 -7.18
N GLN A 85 20.00 4.64 -6.43
CA GLN A 85 20.49 4.24 -5.10
C GLN A 85 19.36 4.06 -4.07
N LEU A 86 18.26 4.81 -4.25
CA LEU A 86 17.07 4.72 -3.40
C LEU A 86 16.07 3.67 -3.88
N GLU A 87 16.26 3.11 -5.08
CA GLU A 87 15.29 2.24 -5.76
C GLU A 87 13.88 2.88 -5.81
N MET A 88 13.84 4.19 -6.11
CA MET A 88 12.61 4.99 -6.09
C MET A 88 12.47 5.82 -7.36
N SER A 89 11.24 5.93 -7.87
CA SER A 89 10.90 6.85 -8.96
C SER A 89 10.05 8.02 -8.47
N ALA A 90 10.07 9.14 -9.20
CA ALA A 90 9.21 10.29 -8.89
C ALA A 90 7.71 9.95 -9.01
N GLU A 91 7.35 8.99 -9.87
CA GLU A 91 6.00 8.47 -10.03
C GLU A 91 5.52 7.78 -8.75
N MET A 92 6.38 7.00 -8.07
CA MET A 92 6.00 6.30 -6.84
C MET A 92 5.49 7.27 -5.76
N LEU A 93 6.04 8.50 -5.72
CA LEU A 93 5.62 9.52 -4.77
C LEU A 93 4.19 10.01 -5.00
N SER A 94 3.63 9.80 -6.20
CA SER A 94 2.26 10.18 -6.55
C SER A 94 1.20 9.21 -6.00
N PHE A 95 1.62 8.01 -5.59
CA PHE A 95 0.73 7.05 -4.92
C PHE A 95 0.53 7.34 -3.43
N LEU A 96 1.37 8.20 -2.84
CA LEU A 96 1.19 8.64 -1.45
C LEU A 96 0.03 9.62 -1.38
N ARG A 97 -1.01 9.26 -0.62
CA ARG A 97 -2.26 10.01 -0.52
C ARG A 97 -2.46 10.59 0.87
N THR A 98 -3.25 11.64 0.94
CA THR A 98 -3.75 12.23 2.20
C THR A 98 -5.27 12.36 2.23
N GLU A 99 -5.87 12.38 1.04
CA GLU A 99 -7.29 12.44 0.80
C GLU A 99 -8.01 11.16 1.20
N GLN A 100 -9.29 11.26 1.56
CA GLN A 100 -10.15 10.10 1.68
C GLN A 100 -10.64 9.71 0.28
N LEU A 101 -10.56 8.43 -0.04
CA LEU A 101 -11.07 7.91 -1.30
C LEU A 101 -12.58 7.70 -1.20
N ASP A 102 -13.31 8.00 -2.27
CA ASP A 102 -14.72 7.64 -2.36
C ASP A 102 -14.85 6.13 -2.61
N LEU A 103 -15.35 5.43 -1.60
CA LEU A 103 -15.51 3.97 -1.60
C LEU A 103 -16.98 3.56 -1.54
N GLU A 104 -17.93 4.49 -1.64
CA GLU A 104 -19.36 4.14 -1.62
C GLU A 104 -19.74 3.18 -2.75
N PRO A 105 -19.28 3.37 -4.01
CA PRO A 105 -19.54 2.39 -5.07
C PRO A 105 -18.99 0.99 -4.74
N LEU A 106 -17.82 0.92 -4.11
CA LEU A 106 -17.19 -0.33 -3.70
C LEU A 106 -17.98 -1.02 -2.58
N LYS A 107 -18.44 -0.27 -1.58
CA LYS A 107 -19.26 -0.82 -0.48
C LYS A 107 -20.58 -1.39 -1.00
N GLN A 108 -21.28 -0.65 -1.84
CA GLN A 108 -22.52 -1.11 -2.47
C GLN A 108 -22.29 -2.37 -3.30
N PHE A 109 -21.22 -2.39 -4.09
CA PHE A 109 -20.83 -3.54 -4.88
C PHE A 109 -20.54 -4.77 -4.01
N ARG A 110 -19.74 -4.61 -2.95
CA ARG A 110 -19.41 -5.70 -2.02
C ARG A 110 -20.64 -6.22 -1.29
N GLN A 111 -21.53 -5.34 -0.84
CA GLN A 111 -22.78 -5.72 -0.18
C GLN A 111 -23.69 -6.51 -1.13
N ARG A 112 -23.84 -6.06 -2.39
CA ARG A 112 -24.65 -6.75 -3.40
C ARG A 112 -24.15 -8.16 -3.69
N TRP A 113 -22.84 -8.36 -3.72
CA TRP A 113 -22.19 -9.63 -4.07
C TRP A 113 -21.73 -10.45 -2.86
N ASP A 114 -22.07 -10.03 -1.64
CA ASP A 114 -21.64 -10.61 -0.37
C ASP A 114 -20.12 -10.91 -0.33
N ILE A 115 -19.31 -9.93 -0.74
CA ILE A 115 -17.85 -10.07 -0.79
C ILE A 115 -17.27 -9.76 0.57
N GLN A 116 -16.71 -10.79 1.20
CA GLN A 116 -15.98 -10.67 2.46
C GLN A 116 -14.49 -10.38 2.19
N THR A 117 -13.99 -9.28 2.74
CA THR A 117 -12.57 -8.92 2.68
C THR A 117 -11.81 -9.38 3.91
N GLY A 118 -10.53 -9.70 3.72
CA GLY A 118 -9.64 -10.03 4.83
C GLY A 118 -9.20 -8.80 5.62
N ASP A 119 -8.55 -9.03 6.75
CA ASP A 119 -7.87 -7.99 7.51
C ASP A 119 -6.57 -7.57 6.80
N LEU A 120 -6.44 -6.26 6.53
CA LEU A 120 -5.27 -5.72 5.82
C LEU A 120 -3.98 -5.82 6.66
N ALA A 121 -4.07 -5.66 7.98
CA ALA A 121 -2.93 -5.74 8.85
C ALA A 121 -2.38 -7.18 8.93
N ASP A 122 -3.27 -8.18 8.93
CA ASP A 122 -2.90 -9.58 8.81
C ASP A 122 -2.23 -9.87 7.46
N ALA A 123 -2.74 -9.32 6.35
CA ALA A 123 -2.12 -9.48 5.04
C ALA A 123 -0.71 -8.87 5.00
N ILE A 124 -0.52 -7.68 5.57
CA ILE A 124 0.80 -7.03 5.71
C ILE A 124 1.74 -7.91 6.54
N THR A 125 1.28 -8.45 7.67
CA THR A 125 2.07 -9.30 8.56
C THR A 125 2.54 -10.56 7.84
N LYS A 126 1.62 -11.29 7.18
CA LYS A 126 1.94 -12.50 6.40
C LYS A 126 2.93 -12.22 5.27
N THR A 127 2.74 -11.11 4.54
CA THR A 127 3.66 -10.70 3.47
C THR A 127 5.05 -10.42 4.03
N THR A 128 5.13 -9.72 5.16
CA THR A 128 6.39 -9.37 5.82
C THR A 128 7.10 -10.61 6.36
N ASP A 129 6.36 -11.58 6.90
CA ASP A 129 6.88 -12.88 7.31
C ASP A 129 7.49 -13.66 6.16
N TRP A 130 6.77 -13.75 5.04
CA TRP A 130 7.26 -14.42 3.84
C TRP A 130 8.55 -13.76 3.32
N MET A 131 8.61 -12.42 3.30
CA MET A 131 9.83 -11.68 2.95
C MET A 131 11.00 -12.01 3.88
N LYS A 132 10.76 -12.03 5.20
CA LYS A 132 11.80 -12.37 6.20
C LYS A 132 12.39 -13.77 5.97
N GLN A 133 11.55 -14.75 5.68
CA GLN A 133 11.98 -16.11 5.38
C GLN A 133 12.78 -16.18 4.06
N THR A 134 12.31 -15.49 3.02
CA THR A 134 12.92 -15.50 1.68
C THR A 134 14.28 -14.82 1.68
N THR A 135 14.41 -13.66 2.34
CA THR A 135 15.69 -12.94 2.46
C THR A 135 16.70 -13.71 3.32
N SER A 136 16.25 -14.46 4.34
CA SER A 136 17.14 -15.30 5.15
C SER A 136 17.68 -16.52 4.37
N THR A 137 16.97 -16.95 3.32
CA THR A 137 17.36 -18.11 2.49
C THR A 137 18.36 -17.75 1.39
N GLN A 138 18.52 -16.47 1.05
CA GLN A 138 19.48 -16.00 0.04
C GLN A 138 20.89 -15.72 0.60
N ILE A 139 21.15 -16.04 1.86
CA ILE A 139 22.49 -15.96 2.49
C ILE A 139 22.97 -17.39 2.79
N ILE A 140 23.23 -18.18 1.74
CA ILE A 140 24.08 -19.38 1.78
C ILE A 140 24.90 -19.42 0.50
#